data_AF-A0A7J0HEM2-F1
#
_entry.id   AF-A0A7J0HEM2-F1
#
_cell.length_a   1.000
_cell.length_b   1.000
_cell.length_c   1.000
_cell.angle_alpha   90.00
_cell.angle_beta   90.00
_cell.angle_gamma   90.00
#
_symmetry.space_group_name_H-M   'P 1'
#
loop_
_entity.id
_entity.type
_entity.pdbx_description
1 polymer ?
#
loop_
_entity_poly.entity_id
_entity_poly.type
_entity_poly.pdbx_seq_one_letter_code
_entity_poly.pdbx_strand_id
1 'polypeptide(L)'
;MKKWCLAVPVASLFMLFMLWFKVMKDPVHENSLASLLTYNTTNPLEWINSGAPPAVQNPENGSKVLSARTIISSLFAPRNISNEEQQALQTWNHLKHLLGNAQVLPNAIDAIQEAGVAWNSLIASLEEERLASGNGSFHRKGKEKQCPHFLSKMNSTGLDNNGFKLQVPCGLTQGSSITIIGFPSGLLGNFRIDLTGEPLPGEPDPPIILHYNVRLHGDKITEDPVIVQNTWTIAHDWGEEDRCPSPDSEKNKKVDELEQCNKMVGKDDNRVLATSRHSNGSRKVGTEGIQMTVDGKHITSFAFRESLEPWLVSEVRVSGDIKLVSVVAGGLPTSEDIDHIIDLEALISSPLPSPRPLDLFIVAVRFFVGLVSIGFPPFSVQYWLLKIAILHKNQMVNEELWNEAQTYRDIQLMPFVDYYSLITWKTVAICIFGTEVASAKYVMKTDDDSFVRVDEVLASLTRINATRGLLYGLINSDSHPHRNPDSKWYISQQEWADDNYPPWAHGPGYVVSRDIAKAVYKKHKKGHLKMFKLEDVAMGIWIADMKKGGLEVRYEKEERIFNEGCRDSYVVAHYQGPREMLCLWQKLQETKEARCCGE
;
A
#
# COMPACT_ATOMS: atom_id res chain seq x y z
N MET A 1 18.66 81.27 -11.30
CA MET A 1 18.38 80.79 -12.68
C MET A 1 18.23 79.27 -12.62
N LYS A 2 17.02 78.73 -12.45
CA LYS A 2 16.14 78.12 -13.48
C LYS A 2 16.75 76.96 -14.29
N LYS A 3 16.29 75.72 -14.02
CA LYS A 3 15.76 74.65 -14.94
C LYS A 3 16.17 73.22 -14.48
N TRP A 4 15.28 72.49 -13.77
CA TRP A 4 14.29 71.49 -14.25
C TRP A 4 14.92 70.10 -14.52
N CYS A 5 14.68 69.07 -13.68
CA CYS A 5 13.53 68.16 -13.66
C CYS A 5 13.21 67.52 -15.02
N LEU A 6 13.96 66.47 -15.40
CA LEU A 6 13.64 65.65 -16.58
C LEU A 6 13.96 64.15 -16.43
N ALA A 7 14.44 63.68 -15.27
CA ALA A 7 14.78 62.27 -15.08
C ALA A 7 13.61 61.38 -14.57
N VAL A 8 12.54 61.98 -14.03
CA VAL A 8 11.41 61.22 -13.44
C VAL A 8 10.35 60.76 -14.48
N PRO A 9 10.00 61.50 -15.55
CA PRO A 9 8.95 61.06 -16.46
C PRO A 9 9.40 59.92 -17.40
N VAL A 10 10.70 59.75 -17.64
CA VAL A 10 11.22 58.72 -18.55
C VAL A 10 11.15 57.32 -17.92
N ALA A 11 11.40 57.21 -16.61
CA ALA A 11 11.29 55.93 -15.91
C ALA A 11 9.83 55.46 -15.76
N SER A 12 8.88 56.39 -15.60
CA SER A 12 7.46 56.09 -15.48
C SER A 12 6.85 55.65 -16.82
N LEU A 13 7.25 56.28 -17.94
CA LEU A 13 6.84 55.84 -19.28
C LEU A 13 7.41 54.46 -19.64
N PHE A 14 8.64 54.13 -19.21
CA PHE A 14 9.24 52.82 -19.49
C PHE A 14 8.53 51.68 -18.72
N MET A 15 8.11 51.93 -17.48
CA MET A 15 7.32 50.97 -16.70
C MET A 15 5.91 50.77 -17.27
N LEU A 16 5.26 51.84 -17.74
CA LEU A 16 3.97 51.75 -18.43
C LEU A 16 4.08 51.01 -19.77
N PHE A 17 5.17 51.22 -20.51
CA PHE A 17 5.41 50.53 -21.77
C PHE A 17 5.68 49.03 -21.55
N MET A 18 6.40 48.65 -20.49
CA MET A 18 6.63 47.24 -20.14
C MET A 18 5.36 46.55 -19.61
N LEU A 19 4.51 47.26 -18.86
CA LEU A 19 3.18 46.77 -18.46
C LEU A 19 2.25 46.60 -19.67
N TRP A 20 2.25 47.55 -20.60
CA TRP A 20 1.49 47.46 -21.84
C TRP A 20 1.98 46.32 -22.75
N PHE A 21 3.31 46.10 -22.82
CA PHE A 21 3.89 44.98 -23.56
C PHE A 21 3.62 43.61 -22.93
N LYS A 22 3.42 43.57 -21.59
CA LYS A 22 3.01 42.34 -20.89
C LYS A 22 1.52 42.04 -21.05
N VAL A 23 0.67 43.07 -21.17
CA VAL A 23 -0.78 42.91 -21.40
C VAL A 23 -1.11 42.61 -22.87
N MET A 24 -0.29 43.05 -23.82
CA MET A 24 -0.51 42.80 -25.26
C MET A 24 -0.01 41.43 -25.77
N LYS A 25 0.55 40.58 -24.91
CA LYS A 25 1.09 39.26 -25.30
C LYS A 25 0.27 38.06 -24.82
N ASP A 26 -0.93 38.28 -24.31
CA ASP A 26 -1.97 37.25 -24.20
C ASP A 26 -2.98 37.44 -25.33
N PRO A 27 -3.08 36.50 -26.30
CA PRO A 27 -4.26 36.44 -27.13
C PRO A 27 -5.37 35.78 -26.32
N VAL A 28 -6.25 36.60 -25.75
CA VAL A 28 -7.64 36.21 -25.53
C VAL A 28 -8.21 35.95 -26.92
N HIS A 29 -8.36 34.67 -27.27
CA HIS A 29 -9.26 34.25 -28.33
C HIS A 29 -10.44 33.54 -27.67
N GLU A 30 -11.45 34.32 -27.28
CA GLU A 30 -12.82 33.82 -27.27
C GLU A 30 -13.16 33.41 -28.70
N ASN A 31 -13.41 32.12 -28.91
CA ASN A 31 -14.25 31.67 -30.00
C ASN A 31 -15.07 30.46 -29.55
N SER A 32 -16.38 30.69 -29.54
CA SER A 32 -17.48 29.74 -29.69
C SER A 32 -17.49 28.50 -28.79
N LEU A 33 -18.32 28.59 -27.75
CA LEU A 33 -19.33 27.58 -27.40
C LEU A 33 -19.92 26.93 -28.67
N ALA A 34 -19.35 25.80 -29.11
CA ALA A 34 -19.99 24.71 -29.85
C ALA A 34 -18.91 23.81 -30.46
N SER A 35 -18.33 22.90 -29.67
CA SER A 35 -17.72 21.69 -30.23
C SER A 35 -18.00 20.50 -29.31
N LEU A 36 -19.03 19.75 -29.73
CA LEU A 36 -19.12 18.30 -29.65
C LEU A 36 -18.46 17.65 -28.42
N LEU A 37 -19.29 17.45 -27.39
CA LEU A 37 -19.21 16.26 -26.53
C LEU A 37 -19.34 15.00 -27.41
N THR A 38 -18.30 14.67 -28.16
CA THR A 38 -18.06 13.30 -28.59
C THR A 38 -17.16 12.68 -27.55
N TYR A 39 -17.80 12.08 -26.54
CA TYR A 39 -17.20 11.00 -25.78
C TYR A 39 -16.68 9.98 -26.80
N ASN A 40 -15.37 10.01 -27.06
CA ASN A 40 -14.74 8.91 -27.75
C ASN A 40 -14.57 7.82 -26.69
N THR A 41 -15.66 7.08 -26.45
CA THR A 41 -15.62 5.77 -25.81
C THR A 41 -14.87 4.84 -26.76
N THR A 42 -13.53 4.96 -26.78
CA THR A 42 -12.71 3.89 -27.32
C THR A 42 -12.85 2.76 -26.32
N ASN A 43 -13.71 1.82 -26.67
CA ASN A 43 -13.87 0.54 -26.02
C ASN A 43 -12.47 -0.07 -25.85
N PRO A 44 -11.91 -0.20 -24.63
CA PRO A 44 -10.52 -0.61 -24.46
C PRO A 44 -10.30 -2.10 -24.81
N LEU A 45 -11.28 -2.79 -25.40
CA LEU A 45 -11.39 -4.24 -25.58
C LEU A 45 -10.59 -4.87 -26.74
N GLU A 46 -9.58 -4.23 -27.34
CA GLU A 46 -8.71 -4.96 -28.29
C GLU A 46 -7.71 -5.93 -27.62
N TRP A 47 -7.60 -5.91 -26.29
CA TRP A 47 -6.68 -6.76 -25.49
C TRP A 47 -7.12 -8.21 -25.23
N ILE A 48 -8.34 -8.64 -25.62
CA ILE A 48 -8.86 -9.96 -25.20
C ILE A 48 -8.42 -11.12 -26.12
N ASN A 49 -7.64 -10.89 -27.18
CA ASN A 49 -7.17 -11.96 -28.08
C ASN A 49 -5.64 -12.05 -28.24
N SER A 50 -4.84 -11.69 -27.23
CA SER A 50 -3.51 -12.27 -27.11
C SER A 50 -3.65 -13.59 -26.37
N GLY A 51 -3.76 -14.69 -27.13
CA GLY A 51 -3.53 -16.02 -26.59
C GLY A 51 -2.22 -15.97 -25.79
N ALA A 52 -2.27 -16.45 -24.54
CA ALA A 52 -1.07 -16.66 -23.75
C ALA A 52 0.00 -17.32 -24.66
N PRO A 53 1.26 -16.87 -24.62
CA PRO A 53 2.33 -17.63 -25.26
C PRO A 53 2.16 -19.09 -24.82
N PRO A 54 2.23 -20.07 -25.73
CA PRO A 54 2.15 -21.46 -25.33
C PRO A 54 3.17 -21.65 -24.21
N ALA A 55 2.71 -22.21 -23.09
CA ALA A 55 3.57 -22.61 -22.00
C ALA A 55 4.79 -23.27 -22.63
N VAL A 56 5.97 -22.64 -22.49
CA VAL A 56 7.22 -23.24 -22.94
C VAL A 56 7.27 -24.55 -22.16
N GLN A 57 7.10 -25.66 -22.88
CA GLN A 57 7.30 -26.98 -22.32
C GLN A 57 8.76 -27.00 -21.88
N ASN A 58 8.96 -26.82 -20.58
CA ASN A 58 10.25 -27.02 -19.97
C ASN A 58 10.60 -28.49 -20.23
N PRO A 59 11.76 -28.78 -20.85
CA PRO A 59 12.16 -30.17 -21.04
C PRO A 59 12.21 -30.84 -19.67
N GLU A 60 11.60 -32.02 -19.57
CA GLU A 60 11.67 -32.86 -18.37
C GLU A 60 13.11 -32.92 -17.87
N ASN A 61 13.40 -32.20 -16.80
CA ASN A 61 14.65 -32.38 -16.09
C ASN A 61 14.51 -31.91 -14.65
N GLY A 62 14.28 -32.89 -13.78
CA GLY A 62 14.59 -32.91 -12.36
C GLY A 62 14.25 -31.66 -11.57
N SER A 63 13.22 -31.76 -10.72
CA SER A 63 13.08 -30.98 -9.48
C SER A 63 14.41 -30.97 -8.71
N LYS A 64 15.29 -30.02 -9.04
CA LYS A 64 16.37 -29.57 -8.16
C LYS A 64 15.78 -28.43 -7.37
N VAL A 65 15.21 -28.77 -6.21
CA VAL A 65 14.97 -27.81 -5.14
C VAL A 65 16.28 -27.06 -4.93
N LEU A 66 16.35 -25.81 -5.37
CA LEU A 66 17.50 -24.95 -5.12
C LEU A 66 17.62 -24.81 -3.60
N SER A 67 18.79 -25.10 -3.04
CA SER A 67 18.96 -24.94 -1.59
C SER A 67 18.70 -23.47 -1.20
N ALA A 68 18.08 -23.22 -0.05
CA ALA A 68 17.84 -21.86 0.46
C ALA A 68 19.12 -20.99 0.46
N ARG A 69 20.29 -21.63 0.68
CA ARG A 69 21.61 -21.00 0.57
C ARG A 69 21.95 -20.50 -0.84
N THR A 70 21.57 -21.26 -1.86
CA THR A 70 21.79 -20.90 -3.27
C THR A 70 20.92 -19.72 -3.67
N ILE A 71 19.66 -19.68 -3.21
CA ILE A 71 18.73 -18.57 -3.47
C ILE A 71 19.22 -17.29 -2.79
N ILE A 72 19.60 -17.36 -1.51
CA ILE A 72 20.19 -16.21 -0.78
C ILE A 72 21.46 -15.72 -1.48
N SER A 73 22.33 -16.64 -1.93
CA SER A 73 23.54 -16.25 -2.68
C SER A 73 23.21 -15.56 -4.00
N SER A 74 22.11 -15.93 -4.66
CA SER A 74 21.68 -15.33 -5.94
C SER A 74 21.09 -13.93 -5.79
N LEU A 75 20.42 -13.66 -4.65
CA LEU A 75 19.79 -12.38 -4.35
C LEU A 75 20.83 -11.27 -4.16
N PHE A 76 22.00 -11.60 -3.58
CA PHE A 76 23.10 -10.64 -3.39
C PHE A 76 24.28 -10.85 -4.33
N ALA A 77 24.10 -11.63 -5.40
CA ALA A 77 25.12 -11.78 -6.42
C ALA A 77 25.44 -10.42 -7.06
N PRO A 78 26.71 -10.10 -7.35
CA PRO A 78 27.05 -8.90 -8.11
C PRO A 78 26.35 -8.92 -9.47
N ARG A 79 25.72 -7.80 -9.84
CA ARG A 79 25.03 -7.62 -11.13
C ARG A 79 25.43 -6.30 -11.78
N ASN A 80 25.25 -6.22 -13.09
CA ASN A 80 25.54 -5.03 -13.88
C ASN A 80 24.39 -4.01 -13.76
N ILE A 81 24.34 -3.35 -12.61
CA ILE A 81 23.33 -2.35 -12.21
C ILE A 81 23.98 -0.97 -12.32
N SER A 82 23.25 0.02 -12.85
CA SER A 82 23.77 1.39 -12.98
C SER A 82 23.93 2.07 -11.61
N ASN A 83 24.69 3.16 -11.56
CA ASN A 83 24.85 3.93 -10.32
C ASN A 83 23.52 4.54 -9.84
N GLU A 84 22.65 4.92 -10.77
CA GLU A 84 21.30 5.42 -10.50
C GLU A 84 20.43 4.31 -9.90
N GLU A 85 20.45 3.12 -10.50
CA GLU A 85 19.69 1.97 -10.01
C GLU A 85 20.18 1.50 -8.64
N GLN A 86 21.47 1.64 -8.35
CA GLN A 86 22.05 1.32 -7.05
C GLN A 86 21.48 2.19 -5.92
N GLN A 87 20.91 3.38 -6.21
CA GLN A 87 20.27 4.23 -5.21
C GLN A 87 19.07 3.53 -4.56
N ALA A 88 18.34 2.70 -5.31
CA ALA A 88 17.20 1.95 -4.79
C ALA A 88 17.61 0.72 -3.95
N LEU A 89 18.92 0.42 -3.85
CA LEU A 89 19.46 -0.82 -3.25
C LEU A 89 20.50 -0.55 -2.14
N GLN A 90 20.57 0.69 -1.62
CA GLN A 90 21.64 1.12 -0.70
C GLN A 90 21.67 0.33 0.62
N THR A 91 20.54 -0.19 1.09
CA THR A 91 20.51 -0.97 2.35
C THR A 91 20.89 -2.42 2.16
N TRP A 92 20.84 -2.98 0.95
CA TRP A 92 20.94 -4.43 0.71
C TRP A 92 22.18 -5.07 1.33
N ASN A 93 23.33 -4.41 1.21
CA ASN A 93 24.58 -4.90 1.80
C ASN A 93 24.54 -4.95 3.34
N HIS A 94 23.86 -4.00 3.98
CA HIS A 94 23.68 -3.99 5.44
C HIS A 94 22.64 -5.04 5.88
N LEU A 95 21.65 -5.33 5.03
CA LEU A 95 20.59 -6.30 5.26
C LEU A 95 21.03 -7.76 5.05
N LYS A 96 22.21 -8.04 4.47
CA LYS A 96 22.76 -9.40 4.36
C LYS A 96 22.75 -10.17 5.68
N HIS A 97 22.94 -9.49 6.81
CA HIS A 97 22.91 -10.09 8.14
C HIS A 97 21.50 -10.45 8.64
N LEU A 98 20.42 -9.81 8.15
CA LEU A 98 19.03 -10.17 8.48
C LEU A 98 18.75 -11.63 8.11
N LEU A 99 19.27 -12.04 6.96
CA LEU A 99 19.00 -13.36 6.38
C LEU A 99 19.67 -14.50 7.14
N GLY A 100 20.73 -14.20 7.89
CA GLY A 100 21.38 -15.17 8.78
C GLY A 100 20.52 -15.56 9.99
N ASN A 101 19.56 -14.70 10.36
CA ASN A 101 18.67 -14.86 11.51
C ASN A 101 17.19 -15.00 11.10
N ALA A 102 16.92 -15.39 9.85
CA ALA A 102 15.56 -15.46 9.30
C ALA A 102 14.63 -16.45 10.03
N GLN A 103 15.16 -17.38 10.83
CA GLN A 103 14.35 -18.34 11.59
C GLN A 103 13.54 -17.73 12.74
N VAL A 104 13.75 -16.45 13.07
CA VAL A 104 13.17 -15.82 14.28
C VAL A 104 11.75 -15.28 14.03
N LEU A 105 11.35 -15.03 12.77
CA LEU A 105 10.01 -14.54 12.43
C LEU A 105 9.26 -15.54 11.54
N PRO A 106 7.92 -15.66 11.66
CA PRO A 106 7.11 -16.48 10.77
C PRO A 106 7.26 -16.03 9.30
N ASN A 107 7.29 -17.01 8.38
CA ASN A 107 7.36 -16.82 6.92
C ASN A 107 8.61 -16.10 6.39
N ALA A 108 9.57 -15.77 7.27
CA ALA A 108 10.77 -15.02 6.91
C ALA A 108 11.67 -15.77 5.90
N ILE A 109 11.81 -17.09 6.02
CA ILE A 109 12.59 -17.87 5.04
C ILE A 109 11.91 -17.86 3.67
N ASP A 110 10.60 -18.09 3.65
CA ASP A 110 9.81 -18.16 2.42
C ASP A 110 9.83 -16.80 1.71
N ALA A 111 9.66 -15.71 2.45
CA ALA A 111 9.76 -14.34 1.93
C ALA A 111 11.09 -14.04 1.24
N ILE A 112 12.20 -14.56 1.76
CA ILE A 112 13.53 -14.38 1.17
C ILE A 112 13.67 -15.24 -0.09
N GLN A 113 13.13 -16.46 -0.07
CA GLN A 113 13.17 -17.36 -1.22
C GLN A 113 12.36 -16.80 -2.38
N GLU A 114 11.13 -16.38 -2.10
CA GLU A 114 10.23 -15.73 -3.05
C GLU A 114 10.85 -14.44 -3.61
N ALA A 115 11.52 -13.64 -2.78
CA ALA A 115 12.25 -12.46 -3.24
C ALA A 115 13.40 -12.78 -4.18
N GLY A 116 14.10 -13.89 -3.94
CA GLY A 116 15.13 -14.38 -4.86
C GLY A 116 14.55 -14.68 -6.24
N VAL A 117 13.37 -15.30 -6.30
CA VAL A 117 12.67 -15.60 -7.56
C VAL A 117 12.18 -14.30 -8.23
N ALA A 118 11.49 -13.45 -7.49
CA ALA A 118 10.96 -12.17 -7.98
C ALA A 118 12.07 -11.25 -8.53
N TRP A 119 13.20 -11.15 -7.80
CA TRP A 119 14.34 -10.36 -8.23
C TRP A 119 15.01 -10.91 -9.50
N ASN A 120 15.16 -12.23 -9.60
CA ASN A 120 15.72 -12.85 -10.81
C ASN A 120 14.83 -12.62 -12.03
N SER A 121 13.51 -12.75 -11.87
CA SER A 121 12.52 -12.49 -12.91
C SER A 121 12.56 -11.02 -13.36
N LEU A 122 12.57 -10.06 -12.42
CA LEU A 122 12.66 -8.63 -12.74
C LEU A 122 13.94 -8.31 -13.52
N ILE A 123 15.10 -8.79 -13.07
CA ILE A 123 16.36 -8.52 -13.76
C ILE A 123 16.38 -9.12 -15.17
N ALA A 124 15.84 -10.33 -15.36
CA ALA A 124 15.74 -10.93 -16.69
C ALA A 124 14.87 -10.08 -17.63
N SER A 125 13.71 -9.61 -17.15
CA SER A 125 12.82 -8.71 -17.90
C SER A 125 13.54 -7.41 -18.32
N LEU A 126 14.28 -6.79 -17.39
CA LEU A 126 15.03 -5.56 -17.67
C LEU A 126 16.20 -5.79 -18.65
N GLU A 127 16.88 -6.93 -18.59
CA GLU A 127 17.92 -7.29 -19.56
C GLU A 127 17.35 -7.48 -20.97
N GLU A 128 16.18 -8.13 -21.09
CA GLU A 128 15.45 -8.27 -22.35
C GLU A 128 15.05 -6.89 -22.91
N GLU A 129 14.52 -5.99 -22.07
CA GLU A 129 14.19 -4.61 -22.48
C GLU A 129 15.42 -3.84 -22.96
N ARG A 130 16.56 -3.95 -22.24
CA ARG A 130 17.82 -3.29 -22.60
C ARG A 130 18.37 -3.80 -23.94
N LEU A 131 18.30 -5.11 -24.18
CA LEU A 131 18.70 -5.74 -25.45
C LEU A 131 17.78 -5.31 -26.60
N ALA A 132 16.48 -5.22 -26.35
CA ALA A 132 15.51 -4.73 -27.32
C ALA A 132 15.72 -3.24 -27.68
N SER A 133 16.11 -2.41 -26.70
CA SER A 133 16.44 -0.99 -26.92
C SER A 133 17.72 -0.77 -27.76
N GLY A 134 18.64 -1.73 -27.80
CA GLY A 134 19.91 -1.60 -28.54
C GLY A 134 19.76 -1.79 -30.05
N ASN A 135 18.74 -2.51 -30.51
CA ASN A 135 18.45 -2.74 -31.93
C ASN A 135 17.41 -1.73 -32.41
N GLY A 136 17.90 -0.53 -32.76
CA GLY A 136 17.09 0.66 -33.05
C GLY A 136 15.87 0.42 -33.95
N SER A 137 14.69 0.59 -33.37
CA SER A 137 13.46 1.15 -33.95
C SER A 137 12.26 0.67 -33.13
N PHE A 138 11.90 1.39 -32.07
CA PHE A 138 10.51 1.47 -31.67
C PHE A 138 10.16 2.91 -31.31
N HIS A 139 9.17 3.46 -32.00
CA HIS A 139 8.33 4.50 -31.44
C HIS A 139 7.98 4.07 -30.01
N ARG A 140 8.10 4.95 -29.01
CA ARG A 140 7.35 4.79 -27.76
C ARG A 140 5.86 4.72 -28.13
N LYS A 141 5.34 3.56 -28.56
CA LYS A 141 3.95 3.21 -28.27
C LYS A 141 3.88 3.40 -26.76
N GLY A 142 3.10 4.39 -26.30
CA GLY A 142 2.96 4.62 -24.86
C GLY A 142 2.77 3.26 -24.20
N LYS A 143 3.66 2.89 -23.26
CA LYS A 143 3.50 1.66 -22.49
C LYS A 143 2.08 1.75 -21.91
N GLU A 144 1.16 0.93 -22.38
CA GLU A 144 -0.18 0.83 -21.80
C GLU A 144 0.02 0.52 -20.32
N LYS A 145 -0.64 1.29 -19.42
CA LYS A 145 -0.44 1.18 -17.97
C LYS A 145 -0.64 -0.28 -17.53
N GLN A 146 0.41 -0.92 -17.00
CA GLN A 146 0.34 -2.34 -16.59
C GLN A 146 -0.62 -2.54 -15.41
N CYS A 147 -0.81 -1.49 -14.59
CA CYS A 147 -1.76 -1.44 -13.47
C CYS A 147 -2.88 -0.40 -13.72
N PRO A 148 -4.06 -0.80 -14.23
CA PRO A 148 -5.17 0.12 -14.48
C PRO A 148 -5.96 0.45 -13.21
N HIS A 149 -6.29 1.73 -13.00
CA HIS A 149 -7.07 2.21 -11.81
C HIS A 149 -8.51 1.69 -11.81
N PHE A 150 -8.99 1.36 -13.01
CA PHE A 150 -10.34 0.96 -13.28
C PHE A 150 -10.35 -0.15 -14.31
N LEU A 151 -11.07 -1.22 -14.01
CA LEU A 151 -11.33 -2.34 -14.89
C LEU A 151 -12.83 -2.52 -15.03
N SER A 152 -13.29 -2.78 -16.25
CA SER A 152 -14.69 -3.09 -16.51
C SER A 152 -14.79 -4.14 -17.60
N LYS A 153 -15.66 -5.13 -17.38
CA LYS A 153 -16.00 -6.13 -18.37
C LYS A 153 -17.52 -6.22 -18.46
N MET A 154 -18.05 -5.86 -19.63
CA MET A 154 -19.47 -5.89 -19.95
C MET A 154 -19.79 -7.10 -20.85
N ASN A 155 -21.02 -7.63 -20.75
CA ASN A 155 -21.56 -8.68 -21.63
C ASN A 155 -20.73 -9.97 -21.67
N SER A 156 -20.92 -10.85 -20.68
CA SER A 156 -20.29 -12.17 -20.63
C SER A 156 -21.02 -13.21 -21.51
N THR A 157 -21.15 -12.98 -22.82
CA THR A 157 -21.62 -14.01 -23.77
C THR A 157 -20.59 -15.10 -24.06
N GLY A 158 -19.39 -15.03 -23.47
CA GLY A 158 -18.38 -16.09 -23.47
C GLY A 158 -18.21 -16.68 -22.07
N LEU A 159 -19.24 -17.36 -21.57
CA LEU A 159 -19.06 -18.30 -20.47
C LEU A 159 -18.43 -19.56 -21.07
N ASP A 160 -17.10 -19.68 -20.97
CA ASP A 160 -16.50 -21.01 -20.93
C ASP A 160 -17.18 -21.77 -19.78
N ASN A 161 -17.27 -23.11 -19.87
CA ASN A 161 -17.89 -23.98 -18.85
C ASN A 161 -17.34 -23.81 -17.40
N ASN A 162 -16.36 -22.92 -17.18
CA ASN A 162 -15.65 -22.67 -15.93
C ASN A 162 -16.02 -21.34 -15.20
N GLY A 163 -17.01 -20.57 -15.68
CA GLY A 163 -17.47 -19.33 -15.04
C GLY A 163 -16.81 -18.04 -15.56
N PHE A 164 -17.23 -16.88 -15.03
CA PHE A 164 -16.67 -15.56 -15.37
C PHE A 164 -15.37 -15.30 -14.63
N LYS A 165 -14.42 -14.64 -15.31
CA LYS A 165 -13.13 -14.22 -14.77
C LYS A 165 -12.80 -12.78 -15.16
N LEU A 166 -12.34 -12.00 -14.18
CA LEU A 166 -11.74 -10.68 -14.34
C LEU A 166 -10.36 -10.70 -13.70
N GLN A 167 -9.32 -10.48 -14.50
CA GLN A 167 -7.95 -10.34 -13.99
C GLN A 167 -7.81 -8.99 -13.28
N VAL A 168 -7.11 -8.98 -12.15
CA VAL A 168 -6.77 -7.81 -11.34
C VAL A 168 -5.24 -7.82 -11.21
N PRO A 169 -4.52 -7.30 -12.21
CA PRO A 169 -3.10 -7.57 -12.40
C PRO A 169 -2.20 -7.04 -11.28
N CYS A 170 -2.70 -6.12 -10.47
CA CYS A 170 -1.93 -5.43 -9.44
C CYS A 170 -2.62 -5.49 -8.07
N GLY A 171 -3.44 -6.50 -7.79
CA GLY A 171 -4.02 -6.62 -6.46
C GLY A 171 -5.15 -5.62 -6.17
N LEU A 172 -5.61 -5.67 -4.92
CA LEU A 172 -6.51 -4.69 -4.34
C LEU A 172 -5.77 -3.92 -3.24
N THR A 173 -6.14 -2.65 -3.05
CA THR A 173 -5.68 -1.79 -1.95
C THR A 173 -6.85 -1.33 -1.10
N GLN A 174 -6.59 -0.68 0.03
CA GLN A 174 -7.63 -0.06 0.85
C GLN A 174 -8.43 0.95 0.00
N GLY A 175 -9.77 0.88 0.10
CA GLY A 175 -10.67 1.69 -0.71
C GLY A 175 -10.94 1.14 -2.11
N SER A 176 -10.21 0.11 -2.57
CA SER A 176 -10.58 -0.62 -3.78
C SER A 176 -11.98 -1.18 -3.65
N SER A 177 -12.69 -1.22 -4.78
CA SER A 177 -14.04 -1.76 -4.85
C SER A 177 -14.23 -2.66 -6.05
N ILE A 178 -14.99 -3.75 -5.85
CA ILE A 178 -15.44 -4.64 -6.92
C ILE A 178 -16.95 -4.64 -6.90
N THR A 179 -17.55 -4.14 -7.98
CA THR A 179 -19.00 -4.10 -8.19
C THR A 179 -19.40 -5.16 -9.21
N ILE A 180 -20.28 -6.06 -8.80
CA ILE A 180 -20.83 -7.14 -9.64
C ILE A 180 -22.30 -6.83 -9.85
N ILE A 181 -22.69 -6.71 -11.11
CA ILE A 181 -24.07 -6.46 -11.54
C ILE A 181 -24.54 -7.71 -12.27
N GLY A 182 -25.59 -8.33 -11.76
CA GLY A 182 -26.11 -9.58 -12.32
C GLY A 182 -27.47 -9.96 -11.76
N PHE A 183 -28.06 -10.98 -12.40
CA PHE A 183 -29.33 -11.58 -12.04
C PHE A 183 -29.10 -13.01 -11.60
N PRO A 184 -29.45 -13.42 -10.37
CA PRO A 184 -29.48 -14.83 -10.04
C PRO A 184 -30.41 -15.55 -11.03
N SER A 185 -29.92 -16.59 -11.69
CA SER A 185 -30.63 -17.31 -12.75
C SER A 185 -30.44 -18.82 -12.55
N GLY A 186 -31.50 -19.52 -12.17
CA GLY A 186 -31.48 -20.98 -11.98
C GLY A 186 -32.62 -21.46 -11.08
N LEU A 187 -32.82 -22.79 -11.04
CA LEU A 187 -33.79 -23.47 -10.17
C LEU A 187 -33.31 -23.55 -8.71
N LEU A 188 -32.00 -23.43 -8.46
CA LEU A 188 -31.38 -23.48 -7.14
C LEU A 188 -30.85 -22.10 -6.67
N GLY A 189 -30.59 -21.17 -7.58
CA GLY A 189 -30.25 -19.77 -7.25
C GLY A 189 -28.92 -19.56 -6.54
N ASN A 190 -28.08 -20.59 -6.42
CA ASN A 190 -26.81 -20.52 -5.70
C ASN A 190 -25.69 -20.02 -6.61
N PHE A 191 -24.92 -19.05 -6.15
CA PHE A 191 -23.75 -18.55 -6.87
C PHE A 191 -22.61 -18.24 -5.91
N ARG A 192 -21.39 -18.26 -6.43
CA ARG A 192 -20.18 -17.95 -5.67
C ARG A 192 -19.31 -16.96 -6.40
N ILE A 193 -18.56 -16.21 -5.60
CA ILE A 193 -17.60 -15.23 -6.06
C ILE A 193 -16.31 -15.46 -5.27
N ASP A 194 -15.25 -15.80 -5.98
CA ASP A 194 -13.93 -16.07 -5.41
C ASP A 194 -12.97 -14.93 -5.76
N LEU A 195 -12.23 -14.46 -4.77
CA LEU A 195 -11.02 -13.65 -4.96
C LEU A 195 -9.82 -14.59 -4.81
N THR A 196 -9.10 -14.80 -5.90
CA THR A 196 -7.99 -15.77 -5.96
C THR A 196 -6.67 -15.06 -6.16
N GLY A 197 -5.60 -15.62 -5.61
CA GLY A 197 -4.24 -15.11 -5.77
C GLY A 197 -3.49 -15.76 -6.91
N GLU A 198 -2.20 -15.46 -7.03
CA GLU A 198 -1.33 -16.12 -7.99
C GLU A 198 -0.88 -17.50 -7.49
N PRO A 199 -0.78 -18.50 -8.39
CA PRO A 199 -0.22 -19.81 -8.03
C PRO A 199 1.28 -19.66 -7.69
N LEU A 200 1.69 -20.26 -6.58
CA LEU A 200 3.09 -20.23 -6.16
C LEU A 200 3.92 -21.28 -6.92
N PRO A 201 5.23 -21.05 -7.15
CA PRO A 201 6.09 -22.04 -7.81
C PRO A 201 6.10 -23.38 -7.04
N GLY A 202 5.55 -24.44 -7.64
CA GLY A 202 5.41 -25.76 -7.03
C GLY A 202 4.02 -26.08 -6.48
N GLU A 203 3.11 -25.10 -6.48
CA GLU A 203 1.72 -25.25 -6.05
C GLU A 203 0.79 -24.95 -7.23
N PRO A 204 0.14 -25.97 -7.83
CA PRO A 204 -0.65 -25.76 -9.05
C PRO A 204 -1.95 -24.99 -8.81
N ASP A 205 -2.48 -25.03 -7.58
CA ASP A 205 -3.74 -24.41 -7.21
C ASP A 205 -3.50 -23.07 -6.49
N PRO A 206 -4.04 -21.95 -6.99
CA PRO A 206 -3.86 -20.65 -6.36
C PRO A 206 -4.62 -20.55 -5.02
N PRO A 207 -4.12 -19.77 -4.06
CA PRO A 207 -4.84 -19.51 -2.81
C PRO A 207 -6.14 -18.75 -3.08
N ILE A 208 -7.15 -18.99 -2.25
CA ILE A 208 -8.43 -18.27 -2.26
C ILE A 208 -8.43 -17.30 -1.08
N ILE A 209 -8.23 -16.02 -1.37
CA ILE A 209 -8.21 -14.92 -0.40
C ILE A 209 -9.62 -14.71 0.20
N LEU A 210 -10.65 -14.83 -0.63
CA LEU A 210 -12.04 -14.79 -0.18
C LEU A 210 -12.91 -15.69 -1.06
N HIS A 211 -13.46 -16.74 -0.47
CA HIS A 211 -14.56 -17.52 -1.02
C HIS A 211 -15.87 -16.94 -0.49
N TYR A 212 -16.74 -16.46 -1.37
CA TYR A 212 -18.04 -15.90 -0.98
C TYR A 212 -19.16 -16.67 -1.67
N ASN A 213 -19.89 -17.46 -0.92
CA ASN A 213 -20.83 -18.44 -1.43
C ASN A 213 -22.26 -18.11 -0.97
N VAL A 214 -23.12 -17.73 -1.91
CA VAL A 214 -24.52 -17.37 -1.65
C VAL A 214 -25.39 -18.59 -1.93
N ARG A 215 -26.12 -19.02 -0.90
CA ARG A 215 -27.05 -20.16 -0.98
C ARG A 215 -28.48 -19.67 -0.73
N LEU A 216 -29.26 -19.49 -1.79
CA LEU A 216 -30.60 -18.87 -1.70
C LEU A 216 -31.68 -19.81 -1.16
N HIS A 217 -31.48 -21.12 -1.20
CA HIS A 217 -32.39 -22.11 -0.59
C HIS A 217 -31.82 -22.73 0.69
N GLY A 218 -30.79 -22.11 1.25
CA GLY A 218 -30.07 -22.64 2.40
C GLY A 218 -29.27 -23.90 2.10
N ASP A 219 -28.79 -24.52 3.17
CA ASP A 219 -28.09 -25.80 3.15
C ASP A 219 -28.63 -26.74 4.23
N LYS A 220 -28.06 -27.95 4.34
CA LYS A 220 -28.49 -28.94 5.33
C LYS A 220 -28.32 -28.50 6.80
N ILE A 221 -27.62 -27.40 7.05
CA ILE A 221 -27.32 -26.89 8.39
C ILE A 221 -28.28 -25.76 8.75
N THR A 222 -28.47 -24.82 7.82
CA THR A 222 -29.23 -23.59 8.04
C THR A 222 -30.68 -23.67 7.59
N GLU A 223 -31.01 -24.51 6.61
CA GLU A 223 -32.31 -24.65 5.92
C GLU A 223 -32.82 -23.37 5.22
N ASP A 224 -32.53 -22.20 5.79
CA ASP A 224 -32.79 -20.85 5.30
C ASP A 224 -31.63 -20.28 4.47
N PRO A 225 -31.87 -19.23 3.67
CA PRO A 225 -30.82 -18.60 2.86
C PRO A 225 -29.59 -18.21 3.69
N VAL A 226 -28.41 -18.65 3.24
CA VAL A 226 -27.15 -18.43 3.95
C VAL A 226 -26.04 -17.96 3.01
N ILE A 227 -25.20 -17.08 3.52
CA ILE A 227 -23.94 -16.66 2.91
C ILE A 227 -22.81 -17.30 3.71
N VAL A 228 -21.96 -18.06 3.02
CA VAL A 228 -20.80 -18.71 3.61
C VAL A 228 -19.54 -18.04 3.08
N GLN A 229 -18.69 -17.57 3.98
CA GLN A 229 -17.42 -16.92 3.68
C GLN A 229 -16.27 -17.74 4.25
N ASN A 230 -15.22 -17.94 3.47
CA ASN A 230 -14.05 -18.71 3.91
C ASN A 230 -12.80 -18.34 3.09
N THR A 231 -11.67 -18.90 3.46
CA THR A 231 -10.39 -18.83 2.74
C THR A 231 -9.84 -20.23 2.51
N TRP A 232 -9.00 -20.38 1.50
CA TRP A 232 -8.32 -21.65 1.22
C TRP A 232 -6.85 -21.42 0.88
N THR A 233 -5.98 -22.27 1.42
CA THR A 233 -4.56 -22.37 1.03
C THR A 233 -4.17 -23.83 0.93
N ILE A 234 -3.13 -24.16 0.17
CA ILE A 234 -2.65 -25.55 0.10
C ILE A 234 -2.10 -26.03 1.47
N ALA A 235 -1.52 -25.13 2.26
CA ALA A 235 -0.88 -25.47 3.53
C ALA A 235 -1.89 -25.77 4.65
N HIS A 236 -3.04 -25.09 4.64
CA HIS A 236 -4.02 -25.15 5.72
C HIS A 236 -5.41 -25.67 5.29
N ASP A 237 -5.58 -26.01 4.00
CA ASP A 237 -6.87 -26.34 3.39
C ASP A 237 -7.91 -25.22 3.63
N TRP A 238 -9.20 -25.55 3.62
CA TRP A 238 -10.28 -24.64 3.99
C TRP A 238 -10.20 -24.28 5.48
N GLY A 239 -10.25 -22.98 5.77
CA GLY A 239 -10.33 -22.49 7.15
C GLY A 239 -11.71 -22.66 7.78
N GLU A 240 -11.93 -22.02 8.93
CA GLU A 240 -13.24 -21.97 9.59
C GLU A 240 -14.24 -21.19 8.73
N GLU A 241 -15.52 -21.61 8.68
CA GLU A 241 -16.54 -20.94 7.89
C GLU A 241 -17.22 -19.81 8.67
N ASP A 242 -17.23 -18.60 8.09
CA ASP A 242 -18.04 -17.49 8.56
C ASP A 242 -19.42 -17.52 7.88
N ARG A 243 -20.50 -17.60 8.67
CA ARG A 243 -21.86 -17.81 8.17
C ARG A 243 -22.77 -16.63 8.52
N CYS A 244 -23.50 -16.12 7.52
CA CYS A 244 -24.51 -15.09 7.70
C CYS A 244 -25.87 -15.55 7.15
N PRO A 245 -26.94 -15.61 7.97
CA PRO A 245 -26.97 -15.23 9.38
C PRO A 245 -26.14 -16.16 10.27
N SER A 246 -25.58 -15.61 11.35
CA SER A 246 -24.81 -16.41 12.32
C SER A 246 -25.76 -17.34 13.09
N PRO A 247 -25.42 -18.64 13.23
CA PRO A 247 -26.18 -19.56 14.10
C PRO A 247 -26.11 -19.16 15.57
N ASP A 248 -25.02 -18.49 15.99
CA ASP A 248 -24.79 -17.99 17.35
C ASP A 248 -24.84 -16.44 17.34
N SER A 249 -26.03 -15.85 17.53
CA SER A 249 -26.21 -14.39 17.52
C SER A 249 -25.44 -13.62 18.61
N GLU A 250 -24.96 -14.31 19.65
CA GLU A 250 -24.16 -13.73 20.75
C GLU A 250 -22.66 -13.57 20.41
N LYS A 251 -22.20 -14.08 19.25
CA LYS A 251 -20.79 -14.02 18.81
C LYS A 251 -20.56 -13.08 17.61
N ASN A 252 -21.49 -12.17 17.30
CA ASN A 252 -21.28 -11.23 16.20
C ASN A 252 -20.06 -10.34 16.50
N LYS A 253 -18.95 -10.61 15.80
CA LYS A 253 -17.73 -9.79 15.83
C LYS A 253 -17.92 -8.58 14.94
N LYS A 254 -17.12 -7.55 15.16
CA LYS A 254 -17.05 -6.38 14.27
C LYS A 254 -15.76 -6.44 13.46
N VAL A 255 -15.84 -5.99 12.20
CA VAL A 255 -14.71 -5.81 11.30
C VAL A 255 -14.87 -4.42 10.68
N ASP A 256 -13.88 -3.54 10.88
CA ASP A 256 -13.99 -2.10 10.54
C ASP A 256 -15.22 -1.43 11.19
N GLU A 257 -15.45 -1.70 12.48
CA GLU A 257 -16.63 -1.25 13.26
C GLU A 257 -18.02 -1.73 12.78
N LEU A 258 -18.07 -2.46 11.67
CA LEU A 258 -19.28 -3.03 11.08
C LEU A 258 -19.51 -4.46 11.57
N GLU A 259 -20.77 -4.77 11.89
CA GLU A 259 -21.19 -6.11 12.31
C GLU A 259 -20.82 -7.15 11.23
N GLN A 260 -20.26 -8.29 11.62
CA GLN A 260 -19.90 -9.37 10.70
C GLN A 260 -21.08 -9.83 9.83
N CYS A 261 -22.29 -9.88 10.42
CA CYS A 261 -23.53 -10.18 9.70
C CYS A 261 -24.60 -9.12 10.00
N ASN A 262 -25.21 -8.54 8.96
CA ASN A 262 -26.34 -7.63 9.15
C ASN A 262 -27.57 -8.39 9.70
N LYS A 263 -28.31 -7.78 10.63
CA LYS A 263 -29.54 -8.31 11.26
C LYS A 263 -30.66 -8.69 10.27
N MET A 264 -30.60 -8.21 9.02
CA MET A 264 -31.60 -8.50 7.98
C MET A 264 -31.23 -9.69 7.08
N VAL A 265 -30.08 -10.32 7.25
CA VAL A 265 -29.78 -11.59 6.57
C VAL A 265 -30.63 -12.66 7.28
N GLY A 266 -31.66 -13.20 6.62
CA GLY A 266 -32.46 -14.32 7.15
C GLY A 266 -33.68 -13.99 8.04
N LYS A 267 -34.30 -12.80 7.96
CA LYS A 267 -35.64 -12.56 8.55
C LYS A 267 -36.70 -12.35 7.49
N ASP A 268 -37.76 -13.17 7.59
CA ASP A 268 -39.04 -13.05 6.89
C ASP A 268 -39.51 -11.59 6.81
N ASP A 269 -39.27 -10.96 5.67
CA ASP A 269 -40.14 -9.89 5.19
C ASP A 269 -40.93 -10.51 4.03
N ASN A 270 -42.15 -10.95 4.33
CA ASN A 270 -43.23 -11.19 3.35
C ASN A 270 -43.62 -9.91 2.57
N ARG A 271 -42.81 -8.86 2.66
CA ARG A 271 -42.72 -7.85 1.61
C ARG A 271 -41.86 -8.47 0.53
N VAL A 272 -42.56 -9.00 -0.48
CA VAL A 272 -42.15 -9.06 -1.88
C VAL A 272 -40.75 -8.49 -1.99
N LEU A 273 -39.75 -9.36 -2.21
CA LEU A 273 -38.48 -8.93 -2.81
C LEU A 273 -38.94 -8.14 -4.03
N ALA A 274 -39.10 -6.82 -3.83
CA ALA A 274 -39.57 -5.95 -4.87
C ALA A 274 -38.56 -6.25 -5.94
N THR A 275 -39.08 -6.66 -7.08
CA THR A 275 -38.35 -6.95 -8.29
C THR A 275 -37.66 -5.64 -8.67
N SER A 276 -36.63 -5.29 -7.91
CA SER A 276 -35.54 -4.48 -8.32
C SER A 276 -34.97 -5.30 -9.44
N ARG A 277 -35.28 -4.87 -10.66
CA ARG A 277 -34.84 -5.53 -11.88
C ARG A 277 -33.32 -5.41 -12.08
N HIS A 278 -32.56 -5.13 -11.01
CA HIS A 278 -31.12 -4.94 -10.88
C HIS A 278 -30.71 -5.24 -9.43
N SER A 279 -29.73 -6.12 -9.23
CA SER A 279 -29.05 -6.28 -7.94
C SER A 279 -27.60 -5.86 -8.11
N ASN A 280 -27.21 -4.81 -7.39
CA ASN A 280 -25.86 -4.24 -7.41
C ASN A 280 -25.13 -4.68 -6.14
N GLY A 281 -24.29 -5.71 -6.25
CA GLY A 281 -23.36 -6.07 -5.17
C GLY A 281 -22.08 -5.24 -5.29
N SER A 282 -21.66 -4.53 -4.24
CA SER A 282 -20.35 -3.88 -4.21
C SER A 282 -19.56 -4.33 -3.00
N ARG A 283 -18.31 -4.75 -3.24
CA ARG A 283 -17.32 -5.04 -2.21
C ARG A 283 -16.43 -3.84 -2.04
N LYS A 284 -16.12 -3.47 -0.79
CA LYS A 284 -15.13 -2.45 -0.46
C LYS A 284 -14.07 -3.07 0.44
N VAL A 285 -12.81 -2.80 0.15
CA VAL A 285 -11.68 -3.22 0.97
C VAL A 285 -11.47 -2.17 2.06
N GLY A 286 -11.64 -2.56 3.33
CA GLY A 286 -11.39 -1.76 4.53
C GLY A 286 -9.97 -1.97 5.08
N THR A 287 -9.73 -1.51 6.30
CA THR A 287 -8.41 -1.60 6.99
C THR A 287 -8.20 -2.97 7.66
N GLU A 288 -9.28 -3.62 8.06
CA GLU A 288 -9.31 -4.90 8.77
C GLU A 288 -10.02 -6.00 7.99
N GLY A 289 -10.81 -5.67 6.95
CA GLY A 289 -11.47 -6.69 6.15
C GLY A 289 -12.14 -6.24 4.86
N ILE A 290 -12.91 -7.15 4.27
CA ILE A 290 -13.69 -6.94 3.04
C ILE A 290 -15.16 -6.78 3.41
N GLN A 291 -15.71 -5.61 3.09
CA GLN A 291 -17.09 -5.23 3.34
C GLN A 291 -17.94 -5.53 2.12
N MET A 292 -19.03 -6.27 2.30
CA MET A 292 -20.00 -6.54 1.23
C MET A 292 -21.25 -5.70 1.41
N THR A 293 -21.66 -5.05 0.33
CA THR A 293 -22.93 -4.33 0.23
C THR A 293 -23.75 -4.86 -0.94
N VAL A 294 -25.07 -4.88 -0.80
CA VAL A 294 -26.02 -5.17 -1.88
C VAL A 294 -27.02 -4.03 -1.93
N ASP A 295 -27.20 -3.44 -3.11
CA ASP A 295 -28.06 -2.27 -3.36
C ASP A 295 -27.80 -1.11 -2.40
N GLY A 296 -26.51 -0.87 -2.10
CA GLY A 296 -26.04 0.21 -1.23
C GLY A 296 -26.15 -0.08 0.27
N LYS A 297 -26.61 -1.26 0.66
CA LYS A 297 -26.77 -1.66 2.06
C LYS A 297 -25.74 -2.72 2.45
N HIS A 298 -25.07 -2.52 3.59
CA HIS A 298 -24.14 -3.51 4.15
C HIS A 298 -24.82 -4.85 4.46
N ILE A 299 -24.17 -5.96 4.12
CA ILE A 299 -24.69 -7.33 4.31
C ILE A 299 -23.77 -8.16 5.20
N THR A 300 -22.47 -8.19 4.90
CA THR A 300 -21.46 -8.97 5.64
C THR A 300 -20.12 -8.25 5.70
N SER A 301 -19.33 -8.54 6.73
CA SER A 301 -17.94 -8.11 6.87
C SER A 301 -17.03 -9.32 7.08
N PHE A 302 -15.95 -9.44 6.30
CA PHE A 302 -14.99 -10.54 6.42
C PHE A 302 -13.61 -10.03 6.80
N ALA A 303 -13.10 -10.41 7.97
CA ALA A 303 -11.76 -10.03 8.40
C ALA A 303 -10.69 -10.67 7.51
N PHE A 304 -9.59 -9.96 7.26
CA PHE A 304 -8.44 -10.56 6.61
C PHE A 304 -7.88 -11.70 7.48
N ARG A 305 -7.44 -12.78 6.84
CA ARG A 305 -6.72 -13.87 7.51
C ARG A 305 -5.23 -13.74 7.25
N GLU A 306 -4.42 -14.25 8.17
CA GLU A 306 -2.96 -14.22 8.06
C GLU A 306 -2.51 -14.78 6.70
N SER A 307 -1.54 -14.12 6.08
CA SER A 307 -0.98 -14.43 4.74
C SER A 307 -1.95 -14.43 3.55
N LEU A 308 -3.18 -13.91 3.73
CA LEU A 308 -4.19 -13.75 2.68
C LEU A 308 -4.66 -12.31 2.58
N GLU A 309 -3.70 -11.43 2.33
CA GLU A 309 -3.95 -10.01 2.22
C GLU A 309 -4.58 -9.61 0.88
N PRO A 310 -5.38 -8.52 0.83
CA PRO A 310 -6.16 -8.15 -0.36
C PRO A 310 -5.30 -7.81 -1.59
N TRP A 311 -4.04 -7.40 -1.41
CA TRP A 311 -3.11 -7.13 -2.50
C TRP A 311 -2.62 -8.39 -3.21
N LEU A 312 -2.81 -9.57 -2.62
CA LEU A 312 -2.48 -10.84 -3.28
C LEU A 312 -3.52 -11.25 -4.34
N VAL A 313 -4.67 -10.58 -4.41
CA VAL A 313 -5.75 -10.91 -5.35
C VAL A 313 -5.34 -10.63 -6.79
N SER A 314 -5.25 -11.67 -7.61
CA SER A 314 -4.92 -11.55 -9.03
C SER A 314 -6.12 -11.78 -9.94
N GLU A 315 -7.19 -12.43 -9.47
CA GLU A 315 -8.38 -12.74 -10.26
C GLU A 315 -9.66 -12.68 -9.40
N VAL A 316 -10.72 -12.11 -9.99
CA VAL A 316 -12.09 -12.21 -9.51
C VAL A 316 -12.81 -13.26 -10.36
N ARG A 317 -13.29 -14.32 -9.72
CA ARG A 317 -14.04 -15.38 -10.37
C ARG A 317 -15.48 -15.38 -9.90
N VAL A 318 -16.43 -15.45 -10.83
CA VAL A 318 -17.85 -15.58 -10.52
C VAL A 318 -18.41 -16.83 -11.20
N SER A 319 -19.08 -17.69 -10.45
CA SER A 319 -19.62 -18.95 -10.97
C SER A 319 -20.92 -19.35 -10.27
N GLY A 320 -21.65 -20.30 -10.86
CA GLY A 320 -22.97 -20.74 -10.39
C GLY A 320 -24.12 -20.04 -11.13
N ASP A 321 -25.30 -20.07 -10.50
CA ASP A 321 -26.58 -19.67 -11.07
C ASP A 321 -26.76 -18.15 -11.08
N ILE A 322 -25.91 -17.43 -11.81
CA ILE A 322 -25.97 -15.97 -11.97
C ILE A 322 -25.71 -15.53 -13.41
N LYS A 323 -26.67 -14.83 -13.99
CA LYS A 323 -26.55 -14.13 -15.27
C LYS A 323 -25.91 -12.77 -15.04
N LEU A 324 -24.62 -12.68 -15.32
CA LEU A 324 -23.84 -11.46 -15.17
C LEU A 324 -24.16 -10.44 -16.27
N VAL A 325 -24.26 -9.17 -15.86
CA VAL A 325 -24.37 -8.01 -16.75
C VAL A 325 -23.01 -7.35 -16.89
N SER A 326 -22.37 -7.04 -15.77
CA SER A 326 -21.03 -6.46 -15.74
C SER A 326 -20.32 -6.76 -14.42
N VAL A 327 -19.00 -6.74 -14.49
CA VAL A 327 -18.13 -6.64 -13.30
C VAL A 327 -17.21 -5.47 -13.50
N VAL A 328 -17.15 -4.62 -12.48
CA VAL A 328 -16.38 -3.38 -12.46
C VAL A 328 -15.49 -3.40 -11.23
N ALA A 329 -14.20 -3.17 -11.41
CA ALA A 329 -13.26 -2.94 -10.32
C ALA A 329 -12.71 -1.51 -10.42
N GLY A 330 -12.65 -0.79 -9.31
CA GLY A 330 -12.23 0.61 -9.29
C GLY A 330 -11.58 0.98 -7.97
N GLY A 331 -10.78 2.06 -7.98
CA GLY A 331 -9.86 2.33 -6.86
C GLY A 331 -8.78 1.26 -6.78
N LEU A 332 -8.48 0.62 -7.92
CA LEU A 332 -7.36 -0.30 -8.05
C LEU A 332 -6.07 0.51 -7.99
N PRO A 333 -5.01 -0.08 -7.49
CA PRO A 333 -3.81 0.68 -7.31
C PRO A 333 -3.07 0.87 -8.64
N THR A 334 -2.47 2.05 -8.83
CA THR A 334 -1.82 2.42 -10.09
C THR A 334 -0.53 3.17 -9.87
N SER A 335 0.44 2.96 -10.76
CA SER A 335 1.43 4.01 -11.02
C SER A 335 0.69 5.25 -11.52
N GLU A 336 1.12 6.44 -11.11
CA GLU A 336 0.38 7.70 -11.33
C GLU A 336 -0.11 7.88 -12.79
N ASP A 337 -1.25 8.55 -12.96
CA ASP A 337 -1.65 9.12 -14.24
C ASP A 337 -0.63 10.20 -14.64
N ILE A 338 0.45 9.79 -15.31
CA ILE A 338 1.45 10.68 -15.94
C ILE A 338 0.77 11.75 -16.81
N ASP A 339 -0.45 11.47 -17.28
CA ASP A 339 -1.26 12.32 -18.16
C ASP A 339 -1.70 13.66 -17.53
N HIS A 340 -1.59 13.83 -16.21
CA HIS A 340 -1.96 15.08 -15.51
C HIS A 340 -0.81 15.75 -14.75
N ILE A 341 0.42 15.22 -14.85
CA ILE A 341 1.59 15.78 -14.17
C ILE A 341 2.15 16.94 -14.99
N ILE A 342 1.95 18.17 -14.50
CA ILE A 342 2.39 19.40 -15.17
C ILE A 342 3.91 19.59 -15.07
N ASP A 343 4.56 19.02 -14.05
CA ASP A 343 6.01 19.15 -13.81
C ASP A 343 6.60 17.90 -13.11
N LEU A 344 7.20 16.99 -13.88
CA LEU A 344 7.87 15.80 -13.35
C LEU A 344 9.11 16.16 -12.52
N GLU A 345 9.81 17.26 -12.82
CA GLU A 345 11.01 17.68 -12.08
C GLU A 345 10.68 18.03 -10.64
N ALA A 346 9.48 18.57 -10.38
CA ALA A 346 9.00 18.88 -9.03
C ALA A 346 8.73 17.62 -8.17
N LEU A 347 8.55 16.45 -8.79
CA LEU A 347 8.27 15.19 -8.08
C LEU A 347 9.53 14.34 -7.85
N ILE A 348 10.62 14.62 -8.55
CA ILE A 348 11.90 13.93 -8.36
C ILE A 348 12.49 14.36 -7.01
N SER A 349 12.82 13.39 -6.17
CA SER A 349 13.46 13.67 -4.88
C SER A 349 14.81 14.35 -5.05
N SER A 350 15.09 15.31 -4.17
CA SER A 350 16.40 15.92 -4.10
C SER A 350 17.45 14.89 -3.66
N PRO A 351 18.64 14.87 -4.26
CA PRO A 351 19.71 13.97 -3.84
C PRO A 351 20.08 14.23 -2.37
N LEU A 352 20.46 13.15 -1.69
CA LEU A 352 20.75 13.19 -0.27
C LEU A 352 21.89 14.20 0.01
N PRO A 353 21.74 15.14 0.97
CA PRO A 353 22.73 16.19 1.17
C PRO A 353 24.08 15.62 1.60
N SER A 354 25.12 15.89 0.81
CA SER A 354 26.52 15.65 1.20
C SER A 354 27.22 17.02 1.34
N PRO A 355 27.89 17.35 2.47
CA PRO A 355 28.35 16.49 3.56
C PRO A 355 27.72 16.76 4.95
N ARG A 356 26.64 17.54 5.05
CA ARG A 356 26.06 17.90 6.36
C ARG A 356 25.08 16.83 6.85
N PRO A 357 25.12 16.44 8.14
CA PRO A 357 24.15 15.51 8.70
C PRO A 357 22.75 16.13 8.68
N LEU A 358 21.80 15.37 8.17
CA LEU A 358 20.38 15.72 8.09
C LEU A 358 19.79 15.89 9.50
N ASP A 359 18.87 16.83 9.71
CA ASP A 359 18.19 16.95 11.00
C ASP A 359 17.15 15.83 11.17
N LEU A 360 16.29 15.61 10.17
CA LEU A 360 15.22 14.61 10.22
C LEU A 360 15.16 13.76 8.95
N PHE A 361 15.35 12.46 9.08
CA PHE A 361 15.07 11.50 8.02
C PHE A 361 13.67 10.92 8.23
N ILE A 362 12.80 10.96 7.22
CA ILE A 362 11.43 10.47 7.30
C ILE A 362 11.25 9.33 6.31
N VAL A 363 10.68 8.22 6.79
CA VAL A 363 10.31 7.09 5.94
C VAL A 363 8.84 6.78 6.04
N ALA A 364 8.17 6.78 4.89
CA ALA A 364 6.86 6.16 4.74
C ALA A 364 7.03 4.66 4.49
N VAL A 365 6.40 3.84 5.32
CA VAL A 365 6.34 2.39 5.15
C VAL A 365 5.26 2.08 4.14
N ARG A 366 5.66 1.66 2.94
CA ARG A 366 4.72 1.41 1.84
C ARG A 366 4.37 -0.06 1.75
N PHE A 367 3.12 -0.35 1.39
CA PHE A 367 2.65 -1.71 1.06
C PHE A 367 2.39 -1.90 -0.45
N PHE A 368 2.20 -0.82 -1.23
CA PHE A 368 1.73 -0.94 -2.62
C PHE A 368 2.31 0.12 -3.61
N VAL A 369 2.21 -0.13 -4.94
CA VAL A 369 2.49 0.79 -6.07
C VAL A 369 1.40 1.85 -6.22
N GLY A 370 1.76 3.13 -6.17
CA GLY A 370 0.81 4.22 -6.35
C GLY A 370 0.44 4.90 -5.05
N LEU A 371 1.14 6.00 -4.82
CA LEU A 371 0.77 7.06 -3.89
C LEU A 371 1.72 8.21 -4.15
N VAL A 372 1.06 9.32 -4.48
CA VAL A 372 1.51 10.69 -4.72
C VAL A 372 2.85 10.94 -4.04
N SER A 373 3.86 11.32 -4.83
CA SER A 373 4.86 12.26 -4.35
C SER A 373 4.10 13.51 -3.94
N ILE A 374 3.62 13.57 -2.69
CA ILE A 374 3.18 14.83 -2.13
C ILE A 374 4.48 15.59 -2.02
N GLY A 375 4.71 16.42 -3.04
CA GLY A 375 5.74 17.43 -3.05
C GLY A 375 5.47 18.31 -1.84
N PHE A 376 5.99 17.88 -0.69
CA PHE A 376 6.42 18.79 0.32
C PHE A 376 7.42 19.67 -0.41
N PRO A 377 7.10 20.95 -0.61
CA PRO A 377 7.94 21.81 -1.39
C PRO A 377 9.34 21.76 -0.78
N PRO A 378 10.41 21.80 -1.59
CA PRO A 378 11.79 21.63 -1.16
C PRO A 378 12.21 22.83 -0.29
N PHE A 379 11.62 22.93 0.90
CA PHE A 379 11.90 23.96 1.86
C PHE A 379 12.73 23.31 2.95
N SER A 380 14.04 23.45 2.73
CA SER A 380 15.10 23.39 3.72
C SER A 380 15.89 22.09 3.74
N VAL A 381 17.21 22.27 3.72
CA VAL A 381 18.31 21.30 3.89
C VAL A 381 18.25 20.46 5.19
N GLN A 382 17.11 20.43 5.88
CA GLN A 382 16.95 19.89 7.23
C GLN A 382 16.27 18.51 7.24
N TYR A 383 15.48 18.14 6.22
CA TYR A 383 14.86 16.81 6.16
C TYR A 383 14.94 16.14 4.78
N TRP A 384 14.78 14.81 4.77
CA TRP A 384 14.82 13.97 3.56
C TRP A 384 13.78 12.86 3.70
N LEU A 385 13.07 12.58 2.62
CA LEU A 385 11.95 11.63 2.55
C LEU A 385 12.35 10.43 1.70
N LEU A 386 11.99 9.24 2.18
CA LEU A 386 12.15 7.97 1.48
C LEU A 386 10.90 7.11 1.65
N LYS A 387 10.62 6.28 0.67
CA LYS A 387 9.67 5.19 0.70
C LYS A 387 10.44 3.89 0.77
N ILE A 388 10.09 3.00 1.69
CA ILE A 388 10.57 1.62 1.65
C ILE A 388 9.50 0.77 0.98
N ALA A 389 9.90 0.05 -0.06
CA ALA A 389 9.04 -0.89 -0.77
C ALA A 389 9.66 -2.29 -0.76
N ILE A 390 8.82 -3.30 -0.90
CA ILE A 390 9.23 -4.70 -0.92
C ILE A 390 8.97 -5.30 -2.30
N LEU A 391 9.78 -6.28 -2.71
CA LEU A 391 9.49 -7.09 -3.89
C LEU A 391 8.13 -7.80 -3.73
N HIS A 392 7.40 -7.86 -4.84
CA HIS A 392 6.09 -8.49 -4.91
C HIS A 392 6.20 -9.86 -5.62
N LYS A 393 5.23 -10.75 -5.41
CA LYS A 393 5.21 -12.05 -6.11
C LYS A 393 4.88 -11.90 -7.60
N ASN A 394 3.98 -10.97 -7.90
CA ASN A 394 3.62 -10.57 -9.26
C ASN A 394 4.72 -9.73 -9.92
N GLN A 395 5.17 -10.16 -11.10
CA GLN A 395 6.24 -9.53 -11.87
C GLN A 395 5.87 -8.11 -12.35
N MET A 396 4.63 -7.87 -12.81
CA MET A 396 4.20 -6.56 -13.30
C MET A 396 4.27 -5.51 -12.19
N VAL A 397 3.91 -5.88 -10.95
CA VAL A 397 4.05 -4.99 -9.78
C VAL A 397 5.52 -4.61 -9.56
N ASN A 398 6.44 -5.55 -9.71
CA ASN A 398 7.87 -5.28 -9.59
C ASN A 398 8.41 -4.37 -10.70
N GLU A 399 7.93 -4.54 -11.94
CA GLU A 399 8.30 -3.70 -13.08
C GLU A 399 7.82 -2.25 -12.89
N GLU A 400 6.57 -2.05 -12.48
CA GLU A 400 6.02 -0.74 -12.14
C GLU A 400 6.76 -0.10 -10.95
N LEU A 401 7.04 -0.88 -9.90
CA LEU A 401 7.81 -0.41 -8.75
C LEU A 401 9.25 -0.03 -9.11
N TRP A 402 9.88 -0.78 -10.02
CA TRP A 402 11.21 -0.45 -10.53
C TRP A 402 11.19 0.85 -11.34
N ASN A 403 10.20 1.01 -12.23
CA ASN A 403 10.01 2.23 -13.00
C ASN A 403 9.78 3.44 -12.09
N GLU A 404 8.96 3.29 -11.04
CA GLU A 404 8.73 4.31 -10.02
C GLU A 404 10.04 4.68 -9.30
N ALA A 405 10.79 3.68 -8.85
CA ALA A 405 12.06 3.89 -8.15
C ALA A 405 13.08 4.65 -9.02
N GLN A 406 13.15 4.34 -10.32
CA GLN A 406 14.00 5.06 -11.26
C GLN A 406 13.53 6.49 -11.54
N THR A 407 12.21 6.70 -11.52
CA THR A 407 11.59 8.00 -11.83
C THR A 407 11.75 8.98 -10.67
N TYR A 408 11.30 8.62 -9.47
CA TYR A 408 11.22 9.55 -8.33
C TYR A 408 12.45 9.51 -7.41
N ARG A 409 13.26 8.45 -7.49
CA ARG A 409 14.53 8.26 -6.74
C ARG A 409 14.39 8.33 -5.22
N ASP A 410 13.18 8.09 -4.73
CA ASP A 410 12.80 8.13 -3.32
C ASP A 410 12.42 6.73 -2.79
N ILE A 411 12.69 5.65 -3.55
CA ILE A 411 12.33 4.28 -3.15
C ILE A 411 13.57 3.48 -2.81
N GLN A 412 13.53 2.81 -1.66
CA GLN A 412 14.49 1.79 -1.26
C GLN A 412 13.80 0.42 -1.24
N LEU A 413 14.20 -0.46 -2.16
CA LEU A 413 13.69 -1.82 -2.25
C LEU A 413 14.29 -2.70 -1.17
N MET A 414 13.51 -3.66 -0.66
CA MET A 414 13.92 -4.64 0.33
C MET A 414 14.14 -6.04 -0.29
N PRO A 415 15.11 -6.82 0.21
CA PRO A 415 15.46 -8.14 -0.32
C PRO A 415 14.61 -9.27 0.31
N PHE A 416 13.31 -9.08 0.43
CA PHE A 416 12.32 -10.08 0.87
C PHE A 416 10.98 -9.77 0.18
N VAL A 417 9.94 -10.60 0.36
CA VAL A 417 8.56 -10.34 -0.09
C VAL A 417 7.70 -9.94 1.10
N ASP A 418 6.65 -9.14 0.87
CA ASP A 418 5.83 -8.62 1.96
C ASP A 418 4.98 -9.71 2.62
N TYR A 419 5.12 -9.79 3.93
CA TYR A 419 4.23 -10.51 4.84
C TYR A 419 4.04 -9.59 6.03
N TYR A 420 2.82 -9.51 6.58
CA TYR A 420 2.56 -8.63 7.72
C TYR A 420 3.51 -8.88 8.90
N SER A 421 3.90 -10.13 9.16
CA SER A 421 4.87 -10.51 10.20
C SER A 421 6.28 -9.90 10.02
N LEU A 422 6.61 -9.45 8.81
CA LEU A 422 7.94 -8.94 8.44
C LEU A 422 8.01 -7.40 8.41
N ILE A 423 6.93 -6.70 8.76
CA ILE A 423 6.93 -5.24 8.90
C ILE A 423 8.07 -4.74 9.81
N THR A 424 8.41 -5.50 10.84
CA THR A 424 9.54 -5.18 11.74
C THR A 424 10.90 -5.19 11.04
N TRP A 425 11.09 -5.98 9.98
CA TRP A 425 12.30 -5.88 9.14
C TRP A 425 12.36 -4.58 8.35
N LYS A 426 11.22 -4.04 7.91
CA LYS A 426 11.17 -2.69 7.31
C LYS A 426 11.68 -1.67 8.34
N THR A 427 11.24 -1.74 9.60
CA THR A 427 11.70 -0.84 10.68
C THR A 427 13.21 -0.94 10.96
N VAL A 428 13.79 -2.14 10.92
CA VAL A 428 15.25 -2.30 11.02
C VAL A 428 15.95 -1.65 9.82
N ALA A 429 15.42 -1.79 8.60
CA ALA A 429 15.95 -1.15 7.40
C ALA A 429 15.86 0.38 7.46
N ILE A 430 14.78 0.95 8.02
CA ILE A 430 14.64 2.39 8.29
C ILE A 430 15.77 2.87 9.20
N CYS A 431 16.03 2.15 10.29
CA CYS A 431 17.10 2.49 11.22
C CYS A 431 18.48 2.43 10.54
N ILE A 432 18.72 1.43 9.70
CA ILE A 432 19.96 1.28 8.93
C ILE A 432 20.13 2.47 7.98
N PHE A 433 19.13 2.76 7.16
CA PHE A 433 19.21 3.85 6.18
C PHE A 433 19.43 5.19 6.91
N GLY A 434 18.62 5.49 7.92
CA GLY A 434 18.71 6.74 8.68
C GLY A 434 20.07 6.98 9.31
N THR A 435 20.78 5.90 9.70
CA THR A 435 22.04 6.00 10.45
C THR A 435 23.30 5.87 9.61
N GLU A 436 23.33 4.91 8.69
CA GLU A 436 24.52 4.54 7.90
C GLU A 436 24.53 5.16 6.51
N VAL A 437 23.35 5.52 5.95
CA VAL A 437 23.23 6.16 4.64
C VAL A 437 22.94 7.65 4.80
N ALA A 438 21.85 8.01 5.47
CA ALA A 438 21.42 9.41 5.62
C ALA A 438 22.17 10.17 6.73
N SER A 439 22.75 9.45 7.69
CA SER A 439 23.45 10.04 8.86
C SER A 439 22.61 11.11 9.59
N ALA A 440 21.30 10.87 9.71
CA ALA A 440 20.35 11.82 10.27
C ALA A 440 20.41 11.90 11.79
N LYS A 441 20.09 13.06 12.38
CA LYS A 441 19.99 13.24 13.84
C LYS A 441 18.75 12.54 14.41
N TYR A 442 17.64 12.60 13.67
CA TYR A 442 16.38 11.96 14.00
C TYR A 442 15.89 11.10 12.84
N VAL A 443 15.23 9.99 13.17
CA VAL A 443 14.64 9.06 12.20
C VAL A 443 13.16 8.92 12.53
N MET A 444 12.30 9.31 11.59
CA MET A 444 10.86 9.18 11.67
C MET A 444 10.38 8.01 10.82
N LYS A 445 9.52 7.17 11.40
CA LYS A 445 8.66 6.24 10.66
C LYS A 445 7.26 6.83 10.61
N THR A 446 6.58 6.67 9.49
CA THR A 446 5.16 6.99 9.27
C THR A 446 4.54 5.96 8.35
N ASP A 447 3.23 5.78 8.42
CA ASP A 447 2.49 4.95 7.48
C ASP A 447 2.17 5.73 6.19
N ASP A 448 1.91 5.03 5.08
CA ASP A 448 1.61 5.62 3.77
C ASP A 448 0.17 6.15 3.66
N ASP A 449 -0.65 5.91 4.68
CA ASP A 449 -2.01 6.44 4.91
C ASP A 449 -2.03 7.52 6.02
N SER A 450 -0.87 8.09 6.35
CA SER A 450 -0.72 9.12 7.38
C SER A 450 -0.25 10.46 6.81
N PHE A 451 -1.01 11.53 7.04
CA PHE A 451 -0.63 12.89 6.65
C PHE A 451 0.15 13.59 7.78
N VAL A 452 1.41 13.93 7.51
CA VAL A 452 2.36 14.46 8.52
C VAL A 452 2.64 15.96 8.34
N ARG A 453 2.49 16.75 9.41
CA ARG A 453 3.00 18.12 9.54
C ARG A 453 4.49 18.12 9.88
N VAL A 454 5.34 17.93 8.88
CA VAL A 454 6.81 17.86 9.04
C VAL A 454 7.38 19.11 9.71
N ASP A 455 6.82 20.28 9.42
CA ASP A 455 7.18 21.55 10.04
C ASP A 455 6.94 21.56 11.56
N GLU A 456 5.79 21.05 12.01
CA GLU A 456 5.46 20.93 13.44
C GLU A 456 6.31 19.89 14.15
N VAL A 457 6.63 18.77 13.48
CA VAL A 457 7.55 17.75 14.01
C VAL A 457 8.94 18.36 14.22
N LEU A 458 9.49 19.04 13.21
CA LEU A 458 10.80 19.71 13.31
C LEU A 458 10.82 20.79 14.39
N ALA A 459 9.77 21.62 14.49
CA ALA A 459 9.63 22.63 15.54
C ALA A 459 9.60 21.99 16.93
N SER A 460 8.89 20.86 17.08
CA SER A 460 8.83 20.11 18.33
C SER A 460 10.18 19.51 18.70
N LEU A 461 10.88 18.86 17.76
CA LEU A 461 12.21 18.30 17.99
C LEU A 461 13.23 19.39 18.37
N THR A 462 13.14 20.57 17.75
CA THR A 462 13.98 21.73 18.08
C THR A 462 13.71 22.23 19.51
N ARG A 463 12.43 22.31 19.90
CA ARG A 463 12.00 22.72 21.26
C ARG A 463 12.41 21.71 22.32
N ILE A 464 12.28 20.41 22.01
CA ILE A 464 12.66 19.29 22.90
C ILE A 464 14.17 19.30 23.12
N ASN A 465 14.95 19.55 22.06
CA ASN A 465 16.41 19.62 22.05
C ASN A 465 17.10 18.37 22.64
N ALA A 466 16.50 17.19 22.46
CA ALA A 466 17.04 15.91 22.94
C ALA A 466 17.78 15.19 21.81
N THR A 467 19.11 15.28 21.81
CA THR A 467 19.94 14.66 20.77
C THR A 467 20.16 13.15 20.94
N ARG A 468 19.73 12.59 22.08
CA ARG A 468 19.98 11.21 22.48
C ARG A 468 18.80 10.64 23.25
N GLY A 469 18.58 9.33 23.12
CA GLY A 469 17.56 8.61 23.86
C GLY A 469 16.13 9.12 23.68
N LEU A 470 15.76 9.70 22.53
CA LEU A 470 14.43 10.27 22.33
C LEU A 470 13.50 9.26 21.64
N LEU A 471 12.31 9.05 22.22
CA LEU A 471 11.14 8.52 21.51
C LEU A 471 10.05 9.60 21.54
N TYR A 472 9.69 10.14 20.38
CA TYR A 472 8.63 11.14 20.20
C TYR A 472 7.49 10.53 19.39
N GLY A 473 6.25 10.72 19.83
CA GLY A 473 5.06 10.24 19.13
C GLY A 473 3.85 10.18 20.05
N LEU A 474 2.78 9.51 19.62
CA LEU A 474 1.67 9.20 20.52
C LEU A 474 2.08 8.02 21.42
N ILE A 475 2.57 8.31 22.63
CA ILE A 475 3.09 7.29 23.55
C ILE A 475 1.94 6.57 24.26
N ASN A 476 1.95 5.24 24.22
CA ASN A 476 1.12 4.37 25.05
C ASN A 476 1.99 3.63 26.08
N SER A 477 1.67 3.79 27.36
CA SER A 477 2.39 3.16 28.48
C SER A 477 1.58 2.06 29.18
N ASP A 478 0.29 1.94 28.88
CA ASP A 478 -0.68 1.12 29.61
C ASP A 478 -1.36 0.10 28.68
N SER A 479 -0.63 -0.39 27.69
CA SER A 479 -1.13 -1.34 26.69
C SER A 479 -0.86 -2.80 27.05
N HIS A 480 -1.76 -3.69 26.61
CA HIS A 480 -1.69 -5.13 26.84
C HIS A 480 -1.69 -5.90 25.51
N PRO A 481 -1.07 -7.10 25.46
CA PRO A 481 -1.19 -7.99 24.32
C PRO A 481 -2.65 -8.41 24.07
N HIS A 482 -3.09 -8.38 22.82
CA HIS A 482 -4.39 -8.95 22.46
C HIS A 482 -4.31 -10.47 22.55
N ARG A 483 -5.04 -11.08 23.48
CA ARG A 483 -5.02 -12.54 23.70
C ARG A 483 -6.07 -13.33 22.93
N ASN A 484 -6.93 -12.64 22.17
CA ASN A 484 -7.93 -13.29 21.32
C ASN A 484 -7.28 -13.77 20.01
N PRO A 485 -7.26 -15.10 19.71
CA PRO A 485 -6.70 -15.64 18.46
C PRO A 485 -7.28 -15.04 17.18
N ASP A 486 -8.50 -14.52 17.24
CA ASP A 486 -9.17 -13.92 16.08
C ASP A 486 -8.79 -12.45 15.84
N SER A 487 -7.98 -11.86 16.72
CA SER A 487 -7.52 -10.48 16.56
C SER A 487 -6.37 -10.42 15.57
N LYS A 488 -6.40 -9.45 14.65
CA LYS A 488 -5.26 -9.09 13.78
C LYS A 488 -3.97 -8.88 14.59
N TRP A 489 -4.09 -8.36 15.80
CA TRP A 489 -2.98 -8.07 16.71
C TRP A 489 -2.77 -9.16 17.77
N TYR A 490 -3.30 -10.37 17.56
CA TYR A 490 -3.18 -11.49 18.49
C TYR A 490 -1.73 -11.79 18.85
N ILE A 491 -1.45 -11.94 20.14
CA ILE A 491 -0.15 -12.31 20.68
C ILE A 491 -0.36 -13.40 21.73
N SER A 492 0.17 -14.59 21.46
CA SER A 492 0.08 -15.73 22.35
C SER A 492 0.87 -15.51 23.65
N GLN A 493 0.51 -16.25 24.70
CA GLN A 493 1.24 -16.23 25.97
C GLN A 493 2.70 -16.70 25.80
N GLN A 494 2.97 -17.53 24.80
CA GLN A 494 4.31 -18.03 24.49
C GLN A 494 5.18 -16.94 23.82
N GLU A 495 4.60 -16.15 22.91
CA GLU A 495 5.31 -15.03 22.26
C GLU A 495 5.61 -13.89 23.25
N TRP A 496 4.67 -13.61 24.16
CA TRP A 496 4.83 -12.60 25.20
C TRP A 496 4.14 -13.02 26.49
N ALA A 497 4.92 -13.31 27.53
CA ALA A 497 4.42 -13.83 28.80
C ALA A 497 3.95 -12.73 29.76
N ASP A 498 4.42 -11.50 29.62
CA ASP A 498 4.04 -10.40 30.52
C ASP A 498 2.64 -9.88 30.16
N ASP A 499 1.94 -9.31 31.14
CA ASP A 499 0.59 -8.77 30.94
C ASP A 499 0.59 -7.43 30.19
N ASN A 500 1.71 -6.71 30.22
CA ASN A 500 1.83 -5.36 29.67
C ASN A 500 3.02 -5.27 28.70
N TYR A 501 2.90 -4.40 27.71
CA TYR A 501 4.05 -3.97 26.92
C TYR A 501 4.81 -2.84 27.62
N PRO A 502 6.12 -2.68 27.35
CA PRO A 502 6.84 -1.45 27.73
C PRO A 502 6.30 -0.25 26.93
N PRO A 503 6.55 1.01 27.35
CA PRO A 503 6.10 2.17 26.61
C PRO A 503 6.57 2.17 25.14
N TRP A 504 5.64 2.42 24.23
CA TRP A 504 5.83 2.45 22.78
C TRP A 504 5.02 3.60 22.15
N ALA A 505 5.27 3.89 20.87
CA ALA A 505 4.59 4.97 20.16
C ALA A 505 3.72 4.38 19.02
N HIS A 506 2.52 4.90 18.82
CA HIS A 506 1.60 4.38 17.81
C HIS A 506 2.11 4.54 16.36
N GLY A 507 1.70 3.60 15.51
CA GLY A 507 2.11 3.41 14.12
C GLY A 507 1.98 4.59 13.14
N PRO A 508 0.94 5.46 13.24
CA PRO A 508 0.75 6.56 12.29
C PRO A 508 1.98 7.46 12.17
N GLY A 509 2.75 7.59 13.25
CA GLY A 509 4.10 8.12 13.14
C GLY A 509 4.82 8.31 14.46
N TYR A 510 6.11 8.00 14.47
CA TYR A 510 7.00 8.24 15.61
C TYR A 510 8.42 8.58 15.16
N VAL A 511 9.15 9.28 16.03
CA VAL A 511 10.53 9.69 15.82
C VAL A 511 11.43 9.09 16.89
N VAL A 512 12.57 8.53 16.46
CA VAL A 512 13.64 8.11 17.36
C VAL A 512 14.92 8.91 17.12
N SER A 513 15.71 9.14 18.17
CA SER A 513 17.05 9.70 18.04
C SER A 513 18.01 8.74 17.34
N ARG A 514 19.04 9.29 16.69
CA ARG A 514 20.05 8.52 15.96
C ARG A 514 20.70 7.42 16.79
N ASP A 515 20.94 7.64 18.08
CA ASP A 515 21.59 6.64 18.94
C ASP A 515 20.71 5.43 19.23
N ILE A 516 19.39 5.61 19.36
CA ILE A 516 18.42 4.51 19.42
C ILE A 516 18.43 3.74 18.09
N ALA A 517 18.24 4.43 16.95
CA ALA A 517 18.25 3.78 15.64
C ALA A 517 19.56 3.01 15.37
N LYS A 518 20.70 3.59 15.76
CA LYS A 518 22.02 2.96 15.60
C LYS A 518 22.19 1.77 16.53
N ALA A 519 21.61 1.81 17.73
CA ALA A 519 21.60 0.68 18.66
C ALA A 519 20.73 -0.46 18.14
N VAL A 520 19.57 -0.19 17.53
CA VAL A 520 18.74 -1.19 16.83
C VAL A 520 19.58 -1.90 15.77
N TYR A 521 20.20 -1.15 14.85
CA TYR A 521 21.06 -1.74 13.81
C TYR A 521 22.18 -2.61 14.39
N LYS A 522 22.93 -2.08 15.37
CA LYS A 522 24.07 -2.80 15.96
C LYS A 522 23.65 -4.07 16.70
N LYS A 523 22.56 -4.04 17.46
CA LYS A 523 22.03 -5.21 18.18
C LYS A 523 21.50 -6.25 17.19
N HIS A 524 20.80 -5.80 16.14
CA HIS A 524 20.32 -6.65 15.06
C HIS A 524 21.48 -7.39 14.38
N LYS A 525 22.52 -6.65 13.95
CA LYS A 525 23.71 -7.22 13.30
C LYS A 525 24.42 -8.28 14.15
N LYS A 526 24.30 -8.21 15.49
CA LYS A 526 24.87 -9.17 16.44
C LYS A 526 23.91 -10.32 16.80
N GLY A 527 22.68 -10.33 16.28
CA GLY A 527 21.66 -11.31 16.65
C GLY A 527 21.11 -11.16 18.08
N HIS A 528 21.28 -9.98 18.69
CA HIS A 528 20.85 -9.70 20.07
C HIS A 528 19.55 -8.88 20.15
N LEU A 529 18.96 -8.54 19.01
CA LEU A 529 17.70 -7.79 18.96
C LEU A 529 16.53 -8.78 19.07
N LYS A 530 15.68 -8.62 20.09
CA LYS A 530 14.47 -9.43 20.23
C LYS A 530 13.46 -9.01 19.16
N MET A 531 13.33 -9.80 18.09
CA MET A 531 12.33 -9.54 17.06
C MET A 531 10.92 -9.74 17.62
N PHE A 532 9.98 -8.95 17.12
CA PHE A 532 8.57 -8.98 17.53
C PHE A 532 7.73 -8.56 16.32
N LYS A 533 6.55 -9.15 16.11
CA LYS A 533 5.80 -8.93 14.85
C LYS A 533 5.19 -7.53 14.73
N LEU A 534 4.69 -6.97 15.83
CA LEU A 534 4.19 -5.59 15.90
C LEU A 534 5.39 -4.65 16.00
N GLU A 535 5.72 -3.93 14.94
CA GLU A 535 6.92 -3.10 14.81
C GLU A 535 6.96 -1.92 15.79
N ASP A 536 5.81 -1.31 16.05
CA ASP A 536 5.69 -0.18 16.97
C ASP A 536 6.04 -0.61 18.40
N VAL A 537 5.45 -1.74 18.80
CA VAL A 537 5.72 -2.40 20.08
C VAL A 537 7.16 -2.93 20.12
N ALA A 538 7.68 -3.45 19.00
CA ALA A 538 9.07 -3.89 18.89
C ALA A 538 10.04 -2.75 19.21
N MET A 539 9.80 -1.54 18.67
CA MET A 539 10.60 -0.37 18.99
C MET A 539 10.57 -0.05 20.49
N GLY A 540 9.40 -0.09 21.14
CA GLY A 540 9.27 0.07 22.59
C GLY A 540 10.04 -0.99 23.39
N ILE A 541 9.97 -2.27 22.97
CA ILE A 541 10.73 -3.39 23.56
C ILE A 541 12.23 -3.14 23.45
N TRP A 542 12.72 -2.72 22.29
CA TRP A 542 14.15 -2.47 22.08
C TRP A 542 14.65 -1.29 22.91
N ILE A 543 13.87 -0.22 23.01
CA ILE A 543 14.18 0.95 23.83
C ILE A 543 14.17 0.57 25.31
N ALA A 544 13.21 -0.23 25.77
CA ALA A 544 13.18 -0.73 27.14
C ALA A 544 14.41 -1.58 27.49
N ASP A 545 14.86 -2.43 26.56
CA ASP A 545 16.10 -3.20 26.72
C ASP A 545 17.35 -2.29 26.75
N MET A 546 17.39 -1.24 25.91
CA MET A 546 18.46 -0.23 25.98
C MET A 546 18.46 0.55 27.30
N LYS A 547 17.27 0.87 27.83
CA LYS A 547 17.10 1.54 29.13
C LYS A 547 17.61 0.67 30.27
N LYS A 548 17.34 -0.65 30.25
CA LYS A 548 17.93 -1.62 31.19
C LYS A 548 19.46 -1.66 31.09
N GLY A 549 19.99 -1.44 29.88
CA GLY A 549 21.44 -1.30 29.62
C GLY A 549 22.04 0.06 29.98
N GLY A 550 21.29 0.97 30.62
CA GLY A 550 21.79 2.26 31.09
C GLY A 550 21.59 3.43 30.11
N LEU A 551 20.86 3.25 29.01
CA LEU A 551 20.46 4.38 28.16
C LEU A 551 19.40 5.22 28.89
N GLU A 552 19.67 6.51 29.08
CA GLU A 552 18.64 7.45 29.52
C GLU A 552 17.69 7.72 28.34
N VAL A 553 16.40 7.44 28.56
CA VAL A 553 15.37 7.55 27.52
C VAL A 553 14.34 8.59 27.92
N ARG A 554 14.08 9.53 27.02
CA ARG A 554 13.04 10.56 27.11
C ARG A 554 11.89 10.19 26.18
N TYR A 555 10.71 10.03 26.77
CA TYR A 555 9.46 9.78 26.05
C TYR A 555 8.71 11.10 25.91
N GLU A 556 8.50 11.56 24.68
CA GLU A 556 7.80 12.81 24.38
C GLU A 556 6.45 12.48 23.73
N LYS A 557 5.37 12.70 24.49
CA LYS A 557 4.00 12.42 24.04
C LYS A 557 3.46 13.60 23.23
N GLU A 558 3.08 13.34 21.98
CA GLU A 558 2.36 14.29 21.12
C GLU A 558 0.93 13.80 20.91
N GLU A 559 -0.04 14.45 21.57
CA GLU A 559 -1.46 14.06 21.51
C GLU A 559 -2.17 14.52 20.24
N ARG A 560 -1.51 15.40 19.45
CA ARG A 560 -2.00 15.84 18.13
C ARG A 560 -1.68 14.83 17.01
N ILE A 561 -1.08 13.69 17.34
CA ILE A 561 -0.99 12.52 16.46
C ILE A 561 -2.26 11.72 16.68
N PHE A 562 -3.13 11.66 15.67
CA PHE A 562 -4.40 10.95 15.74
C PHE A 562 -4.28 9.56 15.12
N ASN A 563 -4.69 8.53 15.86
CA ASN A 563 -4.74 7.16 15.37
C ASN A 563 -5.91 6.90 14.41
N GLU A 564 -6.90 7.79 14.36
CA GLU A 564 -8.05 7.64 13.48
C GLU A 564 -8.65 9.01 13.11
N GLY A 565 -9.06 9.12 11.86
CA GLY A 565 -9.57 10.32 11.21
C GLY A 565 -8.60 11.50 11.24
N CYS A 566 -9.20 12.69 11.29
CA CYS A 566 -8.52 13.96 11.36
C CYS A 566 -9.25 14.83 12.40
N ARG A 567 -8.50 15.60 13.19
CA ARG A 567 -9.04 16.72 13.99
C ARG A 567 -8.19 17.96 13.76
N ASP A 568 -8.82 19.12 13.78
CA ASP A 568 -8.11 20.38 13.60
C ASP A 568 -6.92 20.50 14.58
N SER A 569 -5.86 21.16 14.14
CA SER A 569 -4.56 21.22 14.83
C SER A 569 -3.77 19.91 14.87
N TYR A 570 -4.08 18.93 14.01
CA TYR A 570 -3.31 17.70 13.86
C TYR A 570 -1.82 17.97 13.57
N VAL A 571 -0.96 17.11 14.13
CA VAL A 571 0.43 16.92 13.69
C VAL A 571 0.52 15.73 12.74
N VAL A 572 -0.22 14.66 13.05
CA VAL A 572 -0.43 13.52 12.14
C VAL A 572 -1.92 13.19 12.12
N ALA A 573 -2.48 13.05 10.92
CA ALA A 573 -3.83 12.56 10.69
C ALA A 573 -3.76 11.21 9.96
N HIS A 574 -4.59 10.26 10.37
CA HIS A 574 -4.58 8.86 9.90
C HIS A 574 -5.97 8.29 10.15
N TYR A 575 -6.63 7.49 9.31
CA TYR A 575 -6.27 7.03 7.96
C TYR A 575 -6.64 8.11 6.91
N GLN A 576 -5.71 8.45 6.03
CA GLN A 576 -5.90 9.45 4.96
C GLN A 576 -5.60 8.81 3.60
N GLY A 577 -6.61 8.73 2.74
CA GLY A 577 -6.41 8.29 1.36
C GLY A 577 -5.70 9.37 0.52
N PRO A 578 -5.26 9.04 -0.70
CA PRO A 578 -4.53 9.97 -1.56
C PRO A 578 -5.26 11.31 -1.80
N ARG A 579 -6.60 11.28 -1.94
CA ARG A 579 -7.41 12.48 -2.18
C ARG A 579 -7.54 13.34 -0.93
N GLU A 580 -7.74 12.70 0.22
CA GLU A 580 -7.80 13.36 1.51
C GLU A 580 -6.46 14.03 1.82
N MET A 581 -5.34 13.35 1.59
CA MET A 581 -4.00 13.93 1.76
C MET A 581 -3.78 15.17 0.88
N LEU A 582 -4.20 15.14 -0.39
CA LEU A 582 -4.13 16.30 -1.28
C LEU A 582 -4.99 17.47 -0.77
N CYS A 583 -6.21 17.19 -0.29
CA CYS A 583 -7.08 18.20 0.30
C CYS A 583 -6.47 18.80 1.57
N LEU A 584 -5.93 17.98 2.48
CA LEU A 584 -5.23 18.45 3.68
C LEU A 584 -4.03 19.33 3.32
N TRP A 585 -3.25 18.93 2.31
CA TRP A 585 -2.13 19.71 1.80
C TRP A 585 -2.57 21.07 1.25
N GLN A 586 -3.61 21.09 0.42
CA GLN A 586 -4.16 22.32 -0.14
C GLN A 586 -4.66 23.28 0.95
N LYS A 587 -5.45 22.77 1.91
CA LYS A 587 -5.94 23.57 3.05
C LYS A 587 -4.79 24.15 3.86
N LEU A 588 -3.75 23.35 4.10
CA LEU A 588 -2.56 23.81 4.80
C LEU A 588 -1.86 24.95 4.03
N GLN A 589 -1.78 24.85 2.71
CA GLN A 589 -1.17 25.90 1.89
C GLN A 589 -1.97 27.20 1.88
N GLU A 590 -3.30 27.10 1.78
CA GLU A 590 -4.21 28.25 1.71
C GLU A 590 -4.39 28.96 3.05
N THR A 591 -4.64 28.18 4.11
CA THR A 591 -5.03 28.73 5.43
C THR A 591 -3.85 28.89 6.38
N LYS A 592 -2.73 28.20 6.12
CA LYS A 592 -1.61 28.03 7.06
C LYS A 592 -2.01 27.40 8.40
N GLU A 593 -3.18 26.75 8.45
CA GLU A 593 -3.71 26.07 9.62
C GLU A 593 -3.93 24.58 9.32
N ALA A 594 -3.80 23.73 10.35
CA ALA A 594 -4.17 22.31 10.26
C ALA A 594 -5.69 22.21 10.39
N ARG A 595 -6.39 22.16 9.24
CA ARG A 595 -7.84 21.99 9.18
C ARG A 595 -8.20 20.73 8.41
N CYS A 596 -9.09 19.93 8.97
CA CYS A 596 -9.53 18.71 8.30
C CYS A 596 -10.34 19.01 7.05
N CYS A 597 -10.33 18.08 6.10
CA CYS A 597 -11.26 18.08 4.99
C CYS A 597 -12.69 17.93 5.55
N GLY A 598 -13.63 18.74 5.05
CA GLY A 598 -15.04 18.58 5.42
C GLY A 598 -15.66 17.43 4.61
N GLU A 599 -16.80 16.93 5.07
CA GLU A 599 -17.72 16.17 4.19
C GLU A 599 -18.36 17.08 3.14
#